data_AF-A0A7S0YD75-F1
#
_entry.id   AF-A0A7S0YD75-F1
#
_cell.length_a   1.000
_cell.length_b   1.000
_cell.length_c   1.000
_cell.angle_alpha   90.00
_cell.angle_beta   90.00
_cell.angle_gamma   90.00
#
_symmetry.space_group_name_H-M   'P 1'
#
loop_
_entity.id
_entity.type
_entity.pdbx_description
1 polymer ?
#
loop_
_entity_poly.entity_id
_entity_poly.type
_entity_poly.pdbx_seq_one_letter_code
_entity_poly.pdbx_strand_id
1 'polypeptide(L)'
;VNGSYHKHNHIETMSIMKKKAAISFTGGKDSSLALHLFKQPPKFHDNPGLQLKFQKYDNIEPVLLVTFVPSGALGTFKAHSLALMEKQAECLGLTYKLVEVSAPFLETYKKRIVELKDEGIDYLVTGDMQDVCDGFMRRAAQGTGVELLCPLWQIPVEDFMTVLWSYDMKVIVTCVNSKKFLSNESQAPNACCCCGSSGGTCTLDNNSSNMCESKCTEEASKSLDFILGRTLDKELASFMKEKFPHVDPLGEYGEYHTMMIDSSLMKQRLRIESEPAIDGDYHYLSISKIEVIPKQEYNDYSSGDVLKLKDKREKRGESKVLAAIFPLTLLLVPIGFSYFFA
;
A
#
# COMPACT_ATOMS: atom_id res chain seq x y z
N VAL A 1 -30.24 -42.96 51.95
CA VAL A 1 -30.81 -42.11 50.89
C VAL A 1 -30.35 -40.68 51.14
N ASN A 2 -29.16 -40.32 50.63
CA ASN A 2 -28.68 -38.94 50.61
C ASN A 2 -28.44 -38.59 49.14
N GLY A 3 -29.44 -37.95 48.54
CA GLY A 3 -29.48 -37.57 47.13
C GLY A 3 -28.98 -36.14 46.92
N SER A 4 -28.03 -36.05 46.00
CA SER A 4 -27.40 -34.88 45.38
C SER A 4 -28.33 -33.69 45.08
N TYR A 5 -27.84 -32.47 45.35
CA TYR A 5 -28.19 -31.26 44.63
C TYR A 5 -26.92 -30.50 44.23
N HIS A 6 -26.26 -30.97 43.16
CA HIS A 6 -25.31 -30.15 42.41
C HIS A 6 -26.06 -29.40 41.31
N LYS A 7 -26.45 -28.15 41.56
CA LYS A 7 -26.83 -27.21 40.49
C LYS A 7 -25.57 -26.89 39.67
N HIS A 8 -25.42 -27.52 38.51
CA HIS A 8 -24.52 -27.04 37.48
C HIS A 8 -25.17 -25.82 36.83
N ASN A 9 -24.68 -24.63 37.17
CA ASN A 9 -24.96 -23.42 36.41
C ASN A 9 -24.16 -23.52 35.10
N HIS A 10 -24.77 -24.10 34.07
CA HIS A 10 -24.36 -23.85 32.70
C HIS A 10 -24.66 -22.38 32.38
N ILE A 11 -23.65 -21.53 32.52
CA ILE A 11 -23.64 -20.23 31.84
C ILE A 11 -23.41 -20.59 30.37
N GLU A 12 -24.50 -20.70 29.60
CA GLU A 12 -24.40 -20.62 28.14
C GLU A 12 -23.74 -19.27 27.83
N THR A 13 -22.51 -19.32 27.35
CA THR A 13 -21.83 -18.17 26.77
C THR A 13 -22.69 -17.74 25.58
N MET A 14 -23.56 -16.75 25.78
CA MET A 14 -24.20 -16.06 24.67
C MET A 14 -23.07 -15.54 23.79
N SER A 15 -22.85 -16.19 22.65
CA SER A 15 -22.01 -15.67 21.58
C SER A 15 -22.59 -14.31 21.22
N ILE A 16 -21.94 -13.23 21.68
CA ILE A 16 -22.27 -11.89 21.23
C ILE A 16 -22.00 -11.91 19.72
N MET A 17 -23.06 -11.86 18.91
CA MET A 17 -22.91 -11.84 17.46
C MET A 17 -22.07 -10.62 17.09
N LYS A 18 -20.88 -10.86 16.54
CA LYS A 18 -20.00 -9.79 16.08
C LYS A 18 -20.65 -9.05 14.92
N LYS A 19 -20.46 -7.74 14.89
CA LYS A 19 -20.89 -6.90 13.78
C LYS A 19 -19.97 -7.11 12.59
N LYS A 20 -20.53 -7.18 11.39
CA LYS A 20 -19.75 -7.54 10.18
C LYS A 20 -19.17 -6.31 9.52
N ALA A 21 -17.92 -6.39 9.11
CA ALA A 21 -17.22 -5.32 8.40
C ALA A 21 -16.76 -5.76 7.02
N ALA A 22 -16.89 -4.85 6.05
CA ALA A 22 -16.16 -4.89 4.79
C ALA A 22 -14.94 -3.97 4.89
N ILE A 23 -13.77 -4.45 4.46
CA ILE A 23 -12.55 -3.65 4.38
C ILE A 23 -12.42 -3.13 2.95
N SER A 24 -12.35 -1.80 2.79
CA SER A 24 -11.89 -1.18 1.55
C SER A 24 -10.42 -1.57 1.33
N PHE A 25 -10.21 -2.47 0.38
CA PHE A 25 -8.96 -3.20 0.23
C PHE A 25 -8.31 -2.88 -1.11
N THR A 26 -7.08 -2.36 -1.05
CA THR A 26 -6.28 -2.03 -2.23
C THR A 26 -4.95 -2.79 -2.24
N GLY A 27 -4.76 -3.74 -1.33
CA GLY A 27 -3.57 -4.59 -1.26
C GLY A 27 -2.31 -3.94 -0.67
N GLY A 28 -2.31 -2.63 -0.46
CA GLY A 28 -1.17 -1.91 0.10
C GLY A 28 -1.10 -1.96 1.63
N LYS A 29 -0.11 -1.25 2.18
CA LYS A 29 0.16 -1.20 3.63
C LYS A 29 -1.07 -0.74 4.42
N ASP A 30 -1.78 0.29 3.96
CA ASP A 30 -2.81 0.96 4.76
C ASP A 30 -4.07 0.11 4.88
N SER A 31 -4.61 -0.37 3.74
CA SER A 31 -5.78 -1.25 3.77
C SER A 31 -5.49 -2.58 4.48
N SER A 32 -4.26 -3.09 4.33
CA SER A 32 -3.85 -4.31 5.00
C SER A 32 -3.71 -4.09 6.51
N LEU A 33 -3.09 -2.99 6.94
CA LEU A 33 -2.97 -2.66 8.36
C LEU A 33 -4.34 -2.43 9.01
N ALA A 34 -5.25 -1.76 8.31
CA ALA A 34 -6.63 -1.60 8.75
C ALA A 34 -7.31 -2.96 9.00
N LEU A 35 -7.13 -3.95 8.11
CA LEU A 35 -7.62 -5.32 8.36
C LEU A 35 -6.98 -5.95 9.61
N HIS A 36 -5.66 -5.82 9.77
CA HIS A 36 -4.91 -6.45 10.87
C HIS A 36 -5.35 -5.92 12.23
N LEU A 37 -5.62 -4.61 12.34
CA LEU A 37 -6.10 -3.98 13.57
C LEU A 37 -7.40 -4.59 14.10
N PHE A 38 -8.29 -5.05 13.21
CA PHE A 38 -9.57 -5.67 13.59
C PHE A 38 -9.45 -7.16 13.86
N LYS A 39 -8.55 -7.88 13.17
CA LYS A 39 -8.37 -9.34 13.36
C LYS A 39 -7.45 -9.67 14.53
N GLN A 40 -6.46 -8.82 14.79
CA GLN A 40 -5.43 -9.01 15.82
C GLN A 40 -5.16 -7.66 16.50
N PRO A 41 -6.07 -7.14 17.34
CA PRO A 41 -5.86 -5.85 18.01
C PRO A 41 -4.55 -5.88 18.81
N PRO A 42 -3.67 -4.89 18.59
CA PRO A 42 -2.33 -4.91 19.14
C PRO A 42 -2.36 -4.60 20.64
N LYS A 43 -1.39 -5.16 21.37
CA LYS A 43 -1.21 -4.87 22.80
C LYS A 43 -0.10 -3.84 22.96
N PHE A 44 -0.48 -2.58 23.17
CA PHE A 44 0.46 -1.49 23.40
C PHE A 44 0.53 -1.19 24.90
N HIS A 45 1.48 -1.82 25.59
CA HIS A 45 1.70 -1.57 27.01
C HIS A 45 2.25 -0.16 27.27
N ASP A 46 3.10 0.35 26.37
CA ASP A 46 3.77 1.65 26.51
C ASP A 46 3.05 2.82 25.79
N ASN A 47 1.92 2.55 25.12
CA ASN A 47 1.08 3.57 24.47
C ASN A 47 -0.42 3.32 24.76
N PRO A 48 -0.92 3.71 25.96
CA PRO A 48 -2.30 3.48 26.37
C PRO A 48 -3.32 4.20 25.49
N GLY A 49 -2.93 5.29 24.82
CA GLY A 49 -3.78 6.02 23.87
C GLY A 49 -4.12 5.18 22.64
N LEU A 50 -3.12 4.54 22.03
CA LEU A 50 -3.34 3.59 20.94
C LEU A 50 -4.13 2.37 21.41
N GLN A 51 -3.83 1.85 22.61
CA GLN A 51 -4.55 0.71 23.15
C GLN A 51 -6.06 0.99 23.27
N LEU A 52 -6.45 2.12 23.85
CA LEU A 52 -7.84 2.53 23.99
C LEU A 52 -8.50 2.80 22.63
N LYS A 53 -7.76 3.37 21.67
CA LYS A 53 -8.24 3.62 20.31
C LYS A 53 -8.66 2.32 19.61
N PHE A 54 -7.93 1.22 19.80
CA PHE A 54 -8.19 -0.05 19.11
C PHE A 54 -9.12 -1.00 19.85
N GLN A 55 -9.20 -0.92 21.19
CA GLN A 55 -10.12 -1.76 21.99
C GLN A 55 -11.60 -1.65 21.57
N LYS A 56 -12.00 -0.50 21.01
CA LYS A 56 -13.39 -0.30 20.55
C LYS A 56 -13.79 -1.18 19.36
N TYR A 57 -12.86 -1.91 18.74
CA TYR A 57 -13.10 -2.75 17.57
C TYR A 57 -13.30 -4.25 17.91
N ASP A 58 -13.21 -4.65 19.18
CA ASP A 58 -13.23 -6.07 19.60
C ASP A 58 -14.49 -6.86 19.17
N ASN A 59 -15.62 -6.17 19.04
CA ASN A 59 -16.91 -6.74 18.65
C ASN A 59 -17.20 -6.66 17.13
N ILE A 60 -16.21 -6.28 16.33
CA ILE A 60 -16.32 -6.16 14.87
C ILE A 60 -15.50 -7.27 14.21
N GLU A 61 -16.08 -7.90 13.20
CA GLU A 61 -15.45 -8.97 12.44
C GLU A 61 -15.35 -8.58 10.96
N PRO A 62 -14.12 -8.45 10.42
CA PRO A 62 -13.93 -8.35 8.98
C PRO A 62 -14.31 -9.67 8.30
N VAL A 63 -15.26 -9.60 7.37
CA VAL A 63 -15.78 -10.77 6.64
C VAL A 63 -15.65 -10.64 5.12
N LEU A 64 -15.41 -9.42 4.63
CA LEU A 64 -15.36 -9.10 3.21
C LEU A 64 -14.22 -8.11 2.93
N LEU A 65 -13.49 -8.35 1.85
CA LEU A 65 -12.60 -7.37 1.23
C LEU A 65 -13.31 -6.81 -0.01
N VAL A 66 -13.37 -5.48 -0.12
CA VAL A 66 -14.02 -4.81 -1.24
C VAL A 66 -13.06 -3.83 -1.90
N THR A 67 -12.93 -3.89 -3.22
CA THR A 67 -12.23 -2.84 -4.00
C THR A 67 -13.25 -2.14 -4.87
N PHE A 68 -13.42 -0.84 -4.65
CA PHE A 68 -14.19 0.00 -5.56
C PHE A 68 -13.34 0.29 -6.79
N VAL A 69 -13.88 0.01 -7.98
CA VAL A 69 -13.17 0.20 -9.24
C VAL A 69 -14.01 1.05 -10.18
N PRO A 70 -13.42 2.04 -10.86
CA PRO A 70 -14.16 2.79 -11.87
C PRO A 70 -14.68 1.86 -12.97
N SER A 71 -15.94 2.04 -13.38
CA SER A 71 -16.52 1.22 -14.44
C SER A 71 -15.73 1.39 -15.74
N GLY A 72 -15.45 0.27 -16.41
CA GLY A 72 -14.58 0.22 -17.58
C GLY A 72 -13.06 0.28 -17.29
N ALA A 73 -12.65 0.46 -16.03
CA ALA A 73 -11.23 0.55 -15.65
C ALA A 73 -10.60 -0.80 -15.25
N LEU A 74 -11.31 -1.92 -15.36
CA LEU A 74 -10.77 -3.26 -15.04
C LEU A 74 -9.47 -3.58 -15.81
N GLY A 75 -9.28 -3.01 -17.00
CA GLY A 75 -8.05 -3.14 -17.79
C GLY A 75 -7.02 -2.02 -17.61
N THR A 76 -7.35 -0.95 -16.88
CA THR A 76 -6.52 0.25 -16.71
C THR A 76 -6.34 0.64 -15.25
N PHE A 77 -6.75 -0.20 -14.29
CA PHE A 77 -6.66 0.08 -12.87
C PHE A 77 -5.18 0.13 -12.44
N LYS A 78 -4.69 1.33 -12.17
CA LYS A 78 -3.26 1.60 -11.95
C LYS A 78 -2.81 1.54 -10.49
N ALA A 79 -3.73 1.43 -9.52
CA ALA A 79 -3.34 1.40 -8.11
C ALA A 79 -2.53 0.14 -7.80
N HIS A 80 -3.13 -1.04 -8.00
CA HIS A 80 -2.50 -2.34 -7.80
C HIS A 80 -3.13 -3.40 -8.72
N SER A 81 -2.38 -4.45 -9.07
CA SER A 81 -2.90 -5.54 -9.89
C SER A 81 -4.11 -6.20 -9.21
N LEU A 82 -5.26 -6.19 -9.89
CA LEU A 82 -6.50 -6.82 -9.42
C LEU A 82 -6.28 -8.31 -9.13
N ALA A 83 -5.55 -9.01 -10.00
CA ALA A 83 -5.20 -10.41 -9.83
C ALA A 83 -4.35 -10.63 -8.56
N LEU A 84 -3.48 -9.68 -8.21
CA LEU A 84 -2.69 -9.76 -6.99
C LEU A 84 -3.56 -9.59 -5.75
N MET A 85 -4.48 -8.63 -5.75
CA MET A 85 -5.42 -8.43 -4.64
C MET A 85 -6.34 -9.64 -4.42
N GLU A 86 -6.79 -10.27 -5.51
CA GLU A 86 -7.53 -11.53 -5.42
C GLU A 86 -6.69 -12.64 -4.76
N LYS A 87 -5.41 -12.76 -5.12
CA LYS A 87 -4.49 -13.70 -4.45
C LYS A 87 -4.21 -13.34 -2.99
N GLN A 88 -4.15 -12.06 -2.63
CA GLN A 88 -4.05 -11.65 -1.22
C GLN A 88 -5.27 -12.12 -0.44
N ALA A 89 -6.47 -11.92 -0.99
CA ALA A 89 -7.71 -12.34 -0.36
C ALA A 89 -7.81 -13.86 -0.18
N GLU A 90 -7.40 -14.62 -1.19
CA GLU A 90 -7.29 -16.09 -1.14
C GLU A 90 -6.38 -16.52 0.03
N CYS A 91 -5.18 -15.93 0.10
CA CYS A 91 -4.23 -16.20 1.17
C CYS A 91 -4.74 -15.78 2.55
N LEU A 92 -5.50 -14.69 2.65
CA LEU A 92 -6.16 -14.25 3.89
C LEU A 92 -7.37 -15.13 4.27
N GLY A 93 -7.87 -15.94 3.34
CA GLY A 93 -9.08 -16.74 3.52
C GLY A 93 -10.35 -15.88 3.69
N LEU A 94 -10.40 -14.72 3.02
CA LEU A 94 -11.53 -13.80 3.05
C LEU A 94 -12.19 -13.69 1.68
N THR A 95 -13.50 -13.46 1.67
CA THR A 95 -14.23 -13.15 0.44
C THR A 95 -13.72 -11.84 -0.15
N TYR A 96 -13.54 -11.79 -1.47
CA TYR A 96 -13.14 -10.60 -2.21
C TYR A 96 -14.20 -10.20 -3.23
N LYS A 97 -14.49 -8.89 -3.31
CA LYS A 97 -15.48 -8.34 -4.24
C LYS A 97 -14.93 -7.09 -4.92
N LEU A 98 -14.97 -7.10 -6.25
CA LEU A 98 -14.82 -5.89 -7.06
C LEU A 98 -16.18 -5.21 -7.18
N VAL A 99 -16.22 -3.91 -6.91
CA VAL A 99 -17.45 -3.12 -6.92
C VAL A 99 -17.29 -1.98 -7.89
N GLU A 100 -17.97 -2.06 -9.03
CA GLU A 100 -17.90 -1.02 -10.03
C GLU A 100 -18.64 0.26 -9.63
N VAL A 101 -17.96 1.39 -9.79
CA VAL A 101 -18.45 2.74 -9.52
C VAL A 101 -18.28 3.63 -10.74
N SER A 102 -19.24 4.50 -11.00
CA SER A 102 -19.24 5.39 -12.17
C SER A 102 -19.71 6.79 -11.80
N ALA A 103 -19.43 7.77 -12.66
CA ALA A 103 -19.96 9.11 -12.49
C ALA A 103 -21.51 9.11 -12.50
N PRO A 104 -22.19 9.88 -11.63
CA PRO A 104 -21.62 10.66 -10.53
C PRO A 104 -21.16 9.76 -9.37
N PHE A 105 -19.86 9.82 -9.04
CA PHE A 105 -19.21 8.84 -8.16
C PHE A 105 -19.86 8.76 -6.78
N LEU A 106 -20.13 9.90 -6.14
CA LEU A 106 -20.71 9.93 -4.80
C LEU A 106 -22.01 9.11 -4.71
N GLU A 107 -22.91 9.26 -5.68
CA GLU A 107 -24.19 8.57 -5.69
C GLU A 107 -24.04 7.09 -6.03
N THR A 108 -23.13 6.75 -6.94
CA THR A 108 -22.84 5.33 -7.22
C THR A 108 -22.21 4.66 -6.00
N TYR A 109 -21.26 5.28 -5.30
CA TYR A 109 -20.70 4.73 -4.06
C TYR A 109 -21.79 4.53 -3.00
N LYS A 110 -22.66 5.53 -2.76
CA LYS A 110 -23.78 5.39 -1.82
C LYS A 110 -24.64 4.17 -2.16
N LYS A 111 -25.03 4.02 -3.43
CA LYS A 111 -25.80 2.86 -3.89
C LYS A 111 -25.07 1.55 -3.59
N ARG A 112 -23.78 1.46 -3.93
CA ARG A 112 -22.98 0.25 -3.67
C ARG A 112 -22.83 -0.07 -2.19
N ILE A 113 -22.74 0.95 -1.34
CA ILE A 113 -22.65 0.76 0.12
C ILE A 113 -24.00 0.27 0.67
N VAL A 114 -25.13 0.74 0.15
CA VAL A 114 -26.46 0.16 0.48
C VAL A 114 -26.54 -1.31 0.06
N GLU A 115 -26.03 -1.68 -1.12
CA GLU A 115 -25.96 -3.09 -1.54
C GLU A 115 -25.13 -3.94 -0.55
N LEU A 116 -24.03 -3.40 0.00
CA LEU A 116 -23.27 -4.07 1.08
C LEU A 116 -24.08 -4.20 2.36
N LYS A 117 -24.92 -3.20 2.70
CA LYS A 117 -25.82 -3.30 3.86
C LYS A 117 -26.82 -4.43 3.71
N ASP A 118 -27.39 -4.57 2.53
CA ASP A 118 -28.35 -5.64 2.20
C ASP A 118 -27.68 -7.03 2.28
N GLU A 119 -26.37 -7.10 2.04
CA GLU A 119 -25.53 -8.29 2.24
C GLU A 119 -25.15 -8.53 3.71
N GLY A 120 -25.65 -7.70 4.64
CA GLY A 120 -25.45 -7.84 6.08
C GLY A 120 -24.16 -7.22 6.61
N ILE A 121 -23.54 -6.29 5.86
CA ILE A 121 -22.40 -5.52 6.35
C ILE A 121 -22.88 -4.36 7.23
N ASP A 122 -22.30 -4.23 8.42
CA ASP A 122 -22.59 -3.14 9.36
C ASP A 122 -21.59 -1.99 9.23
N TYR A 123 -20.32 -2.30 8.90
CA TYR A 123 -19.24 -1.33 8.84
C TYR A 123 -18.47 -1.39 7.52
N LEU A 124 -18.11 -0.23 6.99
CA LEU A 124 -17.10 -0.08 5.94
C LEU A 124 -15.83 0.48 6.58
N VAL A 125 -14.73 -0.25 6.49
CA VAL A 125 -13.45 0.14 7.08
C VAL A 125 -12.51 0.61 5.96
N THR A 126 -11.94 1.80 6.07
CA THR A 126 -10.95 2.33 5.11
C THR A 126 -9.56 2.41 5.72
N GLY A 127 -8.53 2.43 4.87
CA GLY A 127 -7.15 2.65 5.25
C GLY A 127 -6.78 4.13 5.43
N ASP A 128 -7.75 5.05 5.40
CA ASP A 128 -7.47 6.49 5.35
C ASP A 128 -6.75 6.96 6.62
N MET A 129 -5.63 7.66 6.43
CA MET A 129 -4.83 8.24 7.51
C MET A 129 -5.21 9.70 7.76
N GLN A 130 -5.52 10.45 6.71
CA GLN A 130 -5.94 11.85 6.75
C GLN A 130 -7.03 12.18 5.72
N ASP A 131 -7.62 13.38 5.83
CA ASP A 131 -8.63 13.84 4.88
C ASP A 131 -7.98 14.39 3.62
N VAL A 132 -7.84 13.54 2.60
CA VAL A 132 -7.27 13.92 1.31
C VAL A 132 -8.32 14.27 0.26
N CYS A 133 -9.61 14.07 0.55
CA CYS A 133 -10.69 14.10 -0.45
C CYS A 133 -12.00 14.72 0.08
N ASP A 134 -11.93 15.75 0.93
CA ASP A 134 -13.10 16.49 1.43
C ASP A 134 -14.19 15.53 1.97
N GLY A 135 -13.74 14.58 2.81
CA GLY A 135 -14.59 13.58 3.43
C GLY A 135 -15.40 12.74 2.45
N PHE A 136 -14.92 12.49 1.22
CA PHE A 136 -15.67 11.77 0.18
C PHE A 136 -16.31 10.47 0.70
N MET A 137 -15.52 9.58 1.32
CA MET A 137 -16.04 8.32 1.86
C MET A 137 -17.05 8.53 2.99
N ARG A 138 -16.88 9.58 3.81
CA ARG A 138 -17.85 9.94 4.85
C ARG A 138 -19.19 10.33 4.24
N ARG A 139 -19.18 11.17 3.19
CA ARG A 139 -20.38 11.55 2.44
C ARG A 139 -20.99 10.36 1.70
N ALA A 140 -20.17 9.43 1.22
CA ALA A 140 -20.62 8.24 0.52
C ALA A 140 -21.29 7.22 1.46
N ALA A 141 -20.79 7.06 2.69
CA ALA A 141 -21.38 6.15 3.67
C ALA A 141 -22.60 6.76 4.39
N GLN A 142 -22.72 8.09 4.42
CA GLN A 142 -23.80 8.78 5.13
C GLN A 142 -25.20 8.35 4.63
N GLY A 143 -26.05 7.93 5.57
CA GLY A 143 -27.44 7.55 5.28
C GLY A 143 -27.62 6.16 4.65
N THR A 144 -26.55 5.39 4.47
CA THR A 144 -26.60 4.05 3.85
C THR A 144 -26.94 2.92 4.83
N GLY A 145 -26.87 3.19 6.14
CA GLY A 145 -26.99 2.15 7.18
C GLY A 145 -25.71 1.35 7.43
N VAL A 146 -24.63 1.66 6.70
CA VAL A 146 -23.26 1.19 6.95
C VAL A 146 -22.46 2.32 7.61
N GLU A 147 -21.85 2.04 8.75
CA GLU A 147 -21.00 3.03 9.44
C GLU A 147 -19.56 2.98 8.90
N LEU A 148 -18.98 4.16 8.64
CA LEU A 148 -17.60 4.28 8.17
C LEU A 148 -16.62 4.31 9.35
N LEU A 149 -15.61 3.43 9.31
CA LEU A 149 -14.51 3.40 10.28
C LEU A 149 -13.16 3.64 9.60
N CYS A 150 -12.39 4.58 10.13
CA CYS A 150 -11.03 4.90 9.65
C CYS A 150 -10.05 4.66 10.83
N PRO A 151 -9.61 3.41 11.07
CA PRO A 151 -8.80 3.06 12.23
C PRO A 151 -7.43 3.77 12.25
N LEU A 152 -6.89 4.08 11.07
CA LEU A 152 -5.58 4.72 10.90
C LEU A 152 -5.62 6.24 11.01
N TRP A 153 -6.83 6.81 11.08
CA TRP A 153 -7.04 8.25 11.07
C TRP A 153 -6.34 8.94 12.23
N GLN A 154 -5.53 9.97 11.93
CA GLN A 154 -4.81 10.77 12.94
C GLN A 154 -3.96 9.93 13.91
N ILE A 155 -3.38 8.82 13.44
CA ILE A 155 -2.27 8.19 14.17
C ILE A 155 -1.01 9.00 13.86
N PRO A 156 -0.25 9.46 14.88
CA PRO A 156 1.05 10.11 14.64
C PRO A 156 1.99 9.22 13.83
N VAL A 157 2.83 9.81 12.98
CA VAL A 157 3.70 9.06 12.06
C VAL A 157 4.59 8.04 12.77
N GLU A 158 5.19 8.42 13.89
CA GLU A 158 6.06 7.57 14.71
C GLU A 158 5.30 6.36 15.29
N ASP A 159 4.07 6.61 15.72
CA ASP A 159 3.15 5.58 16.22
C ASP A 159 2.70 4.67 15.08
N PHE A 160 2.43 5.21 13.89
CA PHE A 160 1.98 4.43 12.74
C PHE A 160 3.03 3.39 12.34
N MET A 161 4.30 3.79 12.21
CA MET A 161 5.37 2.85 11.84
C MET A 161 5.55 1.78 12.91
N THR A 162 5.43 2.16 14.18
CA THR A 162 5.45 1.22 15.31
C THR A 162 4.31 0.20 15.21
N VAL A 163 3.10 0.65 14.89
CA VAL A 163 1.92 -0.20 14.69
C VAL A 163 2.13 -1.13 13.49
N LEU A 164 2.56 -0.61 12.34
CA LEU A 164 2.81 -1.38 11.13
C LEU A 164 3.80 -2.52 11.38
N TRP A 165 4.95 -2.21 12.00
CA TRP A 165 5.99 -3.19 12.28
C TRP A 165 5.61 -4.21 13.36
N SER A 166 4.62 -3.90 14.22
CA SER A 166 4.14 -4.86 15.23
C SER A 166 3.44 -6.08 14.63
N TYR A 167 3.00 -6.00 13.36
CA TYR A 167 2.28 -7.07 12.67
C TYR A 167 3.14 -8.00 11.83
N ASP A 168 4.47 -7.76 11.78
CA ASP A 168 5.40 -8.52 10.94
C ASP A 168 4.90 -8.67 9.49
N MET A 169 4.29 -7.60 8.97
CA MET A 169 3.79 -7.56 7.60
C MET A 169 4.95 -7.35 6.65
N LYS A 170 5.06 -8.21 5.64
CA LYS A 170 6.00 -8.01 4.54
C LYS A 170 5.35 -7.14 3.49
N VAL A 171 5.53 -5.83 3.64
CA VAL A 171 5.03 -4.82 2.71
C VAL A 171 6.21 -4.31 1.88
N ILE A 172 6.17 -4.49 0.57
CA ILE A 172 7.22 -4.03 -0.35
C ILE A 172 6.84 -2.70 -1.00
N VAL A 173 7.81 -1.86 -1.33
CA VAL A 173 7.58 -0.66 -2.16
C VAL A 173 7.47 -1.07 -3.62
N THR A 174 6.34 -0.80 -4.27
CA THR A 174 6.05 -1.24 -5.65
C THR A 174 6.08 -0.12 -6.67
N CYS A 175 5.98 1.13 -6.23
CA CYS A 175 6.04 2.30 -7.10
C CYS A 175 6.62 3.46 -6.31
N VAL A 176 7.40 4.30 -6.98
CA VAL A 176 7.98 5.53 -6.44
C VAL A 176 7.77 6.65 -7.46
N ASN A 177 7.32 7.81 -7.00
CA ASN A 177 7.25 9.02 -7.80
C ASN A 177 8.59 9.76 -7.70
N SER A 178 9.41 9.64 -8.75
CA SER A 178 10.75 10.24 -8.80
C SER A 178 10.69 11.75 -8.61
N LYS A 179 9.72 12.43 -9.23
CA LYS A 179 9.56 13.88 -9.06
C LYS A 179 9.40 14.26 -7.59
N LYS A 180 8.58 13.57 -6.81
CA LYS A 180 8.37 13.91 -5.39
C LYS A 180 9.60 13.62 -4.54
N PHE A 181 10.31 12.54 -4.82
CA PHE A 181 11.56 12.21 -4.12
C PHE A 181 12.72 13.16 -4.48
N LEU A 182 12.75 13.67 -5.71
CA LEU A 182 13.85 14.50 -6.23
C LEU A 182 13.52 16.00 -6.24
N SER A 183 12.28 16.39 -5.94
CA SER A 183 11.79 17.78 -6.06
C SER A 183 12.45 18.81 -5.14
N ASN A 184 13.40 18.41 -4.28
CA ASN A 184 14.12 19.31 -3.38
C ASN A 184 15.65 19.37 -3.59
N GLU A 185 16.20 18.83 -4.68
CA GLU A 185 17.62 19.12 -5.04
C GLU A 185 17.86 20.57 -5.50
N SER A 186 16.83 21.44 -5.47
CA SER A 186 16.91 22.85 -5.88
C SER A 186 16.71 23.87 -4.76
N GLN A 187 16.99 23.55 -3.49
CA GLN A 187 17.02 24.55 -2.40
C GLN A 187 18.17 24.41 -1.38
N ALA A 188 19.29 23.80 -1.78
CA ALA A 188 20.58 24.08 -1.15
C ALA A 188 21.43 24.89 -2.14
N PRO A 189 21.52 26.24 -2.04
CA PRO A 189 22.23 27.04 -3.05
C PRO A 189 23.73 26.76 -3.15
N ASN A 190 24.34 25.89 -2.34
CA ASN A 190 25.80 25.77 -2.22
C ASN A 190 26.35 24.37 -1.87
N ALA A 191 25.61 23.28 -2.02
CA ALA A 191 26.13 21.93 -1.74
C ALA A 191 26.41 21.17 -3.04
N CYS A 192 27.53 21.51 -3.70
CA CYS A 192 28.06 20.67 -4.76
C CYS A 192 28.63 19.39 -4.13
N CYS A 193 28.05 18.22 -4.43
CA CYS A 193 28.52 16.91 -3.96
C CYS A 193 29.98 16.58 -4.36
N CYS A 194 30.60 17.35 -5.25
CA CYS A 194 32.00 17.12 -5.66
C CYS A 194 33.03 17.70 -4.68
N CYS A 195 32.65 18.59 -3.76
CA CYS A 195 33.57 19.20 -2.80
C CYS A 195 33.04 19.03 -1.38
N GLY A 196 33.64 18.12 -0.61
CA GLY A 196 33.38 17.91 0.81
C GLY A 196 33.85 19.08 1.68
N SER A 197 33.40 20.31 1.40
CA SER A 197 33.78 21.50 2.13
C SER A 197 32.55 22.38 2.33
N SER A 198 32.07 22.40 3.57
CA SER A 198 31.09 23.37 4.05
C SER A 198 31.66 24.78 3.93
N GLY A 199 31.14 25.59 3.00
CA GLY A 199 31.25 27.05 3.05
C GLY A 199 32.11 27.75 1.98
N GLY A 200 32.06 27.35 0.71
CA GLY A 200 32.67 28.11 -0.40
C GLY A 200 31.78 28.15 -1.64
N THR A 201 31.60 29.33 -2.24
CA THR A 201 30.96 29.49 -3.56
C THR A 201 31.76 28.73 -4.62
N CYS A 202 31.13 27.75 -5.27
CA CYS A 202 31.74 26.98 -6.36
C CYS A 202 32.02 27.86 -7.58
N THR A 203 33.30 28.06 -7.90
CA THR A 203 33.77 28.72 -9.14
C THR A 203 34.10 27.69 -10.22
N LEU A 204 33.20 26.73 -10.46
CA LEU A 204 33.40 25.71 -11.50
C LEU A 204 32.80 26.20 -12.82
N ASP A 205 33.61 26.13 -13.88
CA ASP A 205 33.22 26.50 -15.25
C ASP A 205 32.00 25.68 -15.74
N ASN A 206 31.23 26.22 -16.69
CA ASN A 206 29.96 25.65 -17.18
C ASN A 206 30.00 24.17 -17.67
N ASN A 207 31.20 23.59 -17.88
CA ASN A 207 31.34 22.17 -18.22
C ASN A 207 31.35 21.25 -16.98
N SER A 208 31.82 21.70 -15.83
CA SER A 208 31.88 20.92 -14.59
C SER A 208 30.55 20.95 -13.82
N SER A 209 29.73 21.98 -14.00
CA SER A 209 28.34 22.03 -13.47
C SER A 209 27.44 20.98 -14.11
N ASN A 210 27.44 20.87 -15.44
CA ASN A 210 26.70 19.83 -16.17
C ASN A 210 27.12 18.40 -15.77
N MET A 211 28.42 18.21 -15.50
CA MET A 211 28.96 16.93 -15.04
C MET A 211 28.56 16.62 -13.59
N CYS A 212 28.39 17.63 -12.75
CA CYS A 212 27.87 17.47 -11.38
C CYS A 212 26.37 17.14 -11.37
N GLU A 213 25.55 17.83 -12.18
CA GLU A 213 24.12 17.54 -12.33
C GLU A 213 23.89 16.10 -12.86
N SER A 214 24.67 15.67 -13.85
CA SER A 214 24.59 14.29 -14.37
C SER A 214 24.99 13.20 -13.34
N LYS A 215 25.93 13.48 -12.44
CA LYS A 215 26.31 12.55 -11.36
C LYS A 215 25.29 12.49 -10.23
N CYS A 216 24.74 13.64 -9.82
CA CYS A 216 23.70 13.71 -8.80
C CYS A 216 22.43 12.99 -9.26
N THR A 217 22.01 13.21 -10.51
CA THR A 217 20.85 12.50 -11.11
C THR A 217 21.08 10.99 -11.22
N GLU A 218 22.30 10.52 -11.53
CA GLU A 218 22.61 9.08 -11.57
C GLU A 218 22.62 8.44 -10.17
N GLU A 219 23.14 9.12 -9.15
CA GLU A 219 23.14 8.66 -7.75
C GLU A 219 21.73 8.68 -7.13
N ALA A 220 20.94 9.70 -7.47
CA ALA A 220 19.54 9.81 -7.11
C ALA A 220 18.70 8.70 -7.74
N SER A 221 18.89 8.41 -9.03
CA SER A 221 18.21 7.28 -9.70
C SER A 221 18.58 5.93 -9.06
N LYS A 222 19.87 5.71 -8.71
CA LYS A 222 20.30 4.50 -7.99
C LYS A 222 19.63 4.37 -6.62
N SER A 223 19.38 5.50 -5.94
CA SER A 223 18.71 5.53 -4.65
C SER A 223 17.22 5.17 -4.77
N LEU A 224 16.55 5.56 -5.86
CA LEU A 224 15.16 5.16 -6.14
C LEU A 224 15.07 3.66 -6.49
N ASP A 225 16.01 3.16 -7.30
CA ASP A 225 16.09 1.73 -7.64
C ASP A 225 16.36 0.87 -6.40
N PHE A 226 17.09 1.40 -5.41
CA PHE A 226 17.30 0.74 -4.12
C PHE A 226 16.03 0.65 -3.27
N ILE A 227 15.13 1.63 -3.36
CA ILE A 227 13.85 1.60 -2.62
C ILE A 227 12.91 0.58 -3.24
N LEU A 228 12.85 0.54 -4.57
CA LEU A 228 11.90 -0.27 -5.31
C LEU A 228 12.07 -1.78 -5.02
N GLY A 229 10.99 -2.42 -4.60
CA GLY A 229 10.92 -3.84 -4.26
C GLY A 229 11.49 -4.23 -2.89
N ARG A 230 12.05 -3.29 -2.13
CA ARG A 230 12.44 -3.53 -0.74
C ARG A 230 11.23 -3.52 0.19
N THR A 231 11.35 -4.28 1.29
CA THR A 231 10.38 -4.26 2.38
C THR A 231 10.44 -2.92 3.12
N LEU A 232 9.29 -2.34 3.44
CA LEU A 232 9.14 -1.15 4.27
C LEU A 232 9.40 -1.48 5.75
N ASP A 233 10.66 -1.74 6.05
CA ASP A 233 11.17 -2.00 7.40
C ASP A 233 11.86 -0.76 8.00
N LYS A 234 12.42 -0.93 9.21
CA LYS A 234 13.15 0.12 9.92
C LYS A 234 14.37 0.61 9.14
N GLU A 235 15.03 -0.27 8.40
CA GLU A 235 16.24 0.06 7.64
C GLU A 235 15.86 0.93 6.44
N LEU A 236 14.86 0.52 5.65
CA LEU A 236 14.38 1.30 4.51
C LEU A 236 13.78 2.64 4.95
N ALA A 237 12.99 2.67 6.02
CA ALA A 237 12.43 3.92 6.54
C ALA A 237 13.52 4.89 7.00
N SER A 238 14.58 4.39 7.65
CA SER A 238 15.73 5.22 8.05
C SER A 238 16.50 5.74 6.84
N PHE A 239 16.73 4.89 5.85
CA PHE A 239 17.35 5.28 4.58
C PHE A 239 16.56 6.38 3.88
N MET A 240 15.24 6.21 3.74
CA MET A 240 14.38 7.22 3.11
C MET A 240 14.40 8.54 3.88
N LYS A 241 14.35 8.49 5.21
CA LYS A 241 14.41 9.70 6.05
C LYS A 241 15.76 10.44 5.94
N GLU A 242 16.86 9.71 5.85
CA GLU A 242 18.20 10.31 5.70
C GLU A 242 18.41 10.91 4.31
N LYS A 243 18.05 10.17 3.26
CA LYS A 243 18.27 10.58 1.87
C LYS A 243 17.23 11.57 1.35
N PHE A 244 15.99 11.44 1.81
CA PHE A 244 14.85 12.21 1.33
C PHE A 244 14.04 12.78 2.52
N PRO A 245 14.62 13.68 3.35
CA PRO A 245 14.00 14.16 4.59
C PRO A 245 12.68 14.94 4.39
N HIS A 246 12.35 15.29 3.15
CA HIS A 246 11.13 16.00 2.77
C HIS A 246 10.01 15.08 2.29
N VAL A 247 10.32 13.81 2.01
CA VAL A 247 9.33 12.81 1.59
C VAL A 247 8.55 12.37 2.82
N ASP A 248 7.22 12.32 2.71
CA ASP A 248 6.39 11.77 3.77
C ASP A 248 6.76 10.29 4.00
N PRO A 249 7.14 9.90 5.23
CA PRO A 249 7.59 8.55 5.51
C PRO A 249 6.47 7.50 5.38
N LEU A 250 5.21 7.91 5.29
CA LEU A 250 4.06 7.03 5.05
C LEU A 250 3.61 7.06 3.57
N GLY A 251 4.21 7.90 2.73
CA GLY A 251 3.84 8.05 1.33
C GLY A 251 2.41 8.57 1.12
N GLU A 252 1.84 9.28 2.10
CA GLU A 252 0.43 9.71 2.11
C GLU A 252 0.09 10.61 0.91
N TYR A 253 1.05 11.39 0.43
CA TYR A 253 0.83 12.29 -0.68
C TYR A 253 1.10 11.63 -2.02
N GLY A 254 1.32 10.32 -2.08
CA GLY A 254 1.59 9.56 -3.29
C GLY A 254 3.05 9.66 -3.75
N GLU A 255 3.98 9.74 -2.80
CA GLU A 255 5.41 9.61 -3.02
C GLU A 255 5.77 8.19 -3.42
N TYR A 256 5.16 7.19 -2.78
CA TYR A 256 5.38 5.79 -3.11
C TYR A 256 4.13 4.94 -2.82
N HIS A 257 4.00 3.83 -3.54
CA HIS A 257 2.98 2.81 -3.29
C HIS A 257 3.63 1.53 -2.78
N THR A 258 2.83 0.75 -2.06
CA THR A 258 3.29 -0.45 -1.39
C THR A 258 2.35 -1.60 -1.61
N MET A 259 2.85 -2.82 -1.46
CA MET A 259 2.08 -4.05 -1.58
C MET A 259 2.42 -5.02 -0.44
N MET A 260 1.40 -5.55 0.23
CA MET A 260 1.60 -6.64 1.19
C MET A 260 1.75 -7.98 0.47
N ILE A 261 2.87 -8.66 0.64
CA ILE A 261 3.10 -9.99 0.05
C ILE A 261 3.10 -11.12 1.08
N ASP A 262 3.21 -10.78 2.37
CA ASP A 262 3.09 -11.72 3.49
C ASP A 262 2.61 -11.00 4.76
N SER A 263 1.93 -11.72 5.64
CA SER A 263 1.59 -11.27 6.99
C SER A 263 1.13 -12.43 7.88
N SER A 264 1.13 -12.25 9.19
CA SER A 264 0.66 -13.28 10.15
C SER A 264 -0.77 -13.82 9.87
N LEU A 265 -1.65 -13.02 9.24
CA LEU A 265 -3.02 -13.42 8.91
C LEU A 265 -3.13 -14.32 7.68
N MET A 266 -2.14 -14.30 6.79
CA MET A 266 -2.18 -15.09 5.56
C MET A 266 -1.86 -16.57 5.85
N LYS A 267 -2.57 -17.50 5.22
CA LYS A 267 -2.30 -18.95 5.29
C LYS A 267 -1.10 -19.35 4.42
N GLN A 268 -0.89 -18.61 3.34
CA GLN A 268 0.19 -18.77 2.37
C GLN A 268 0.72 -17.38 2.01
N ARG A 269 1.94 -17.29 1.50
CA ARG A 269 2.54 -16.00 1.10
C ARG A 269 2.58 -15.86 -0.41
N LEU A 270 2.71 -14.63 -0.89
CA LEU A 270 2.87 -14.33 -2.31
C LEU A 270 4.35 -14.21 -2.66
N ARG A 271 4.74 -14.86 -3.74
CA ARG A 271 6.00 -14.62 -4.45
C ARG A 271 5.68 -13.92 -5.77
N ILE A 272 6.38 -12.85 -6.06
CA ILE A 272 6.23 -12.10 -7.31
C ILE A 272 7.50 -12.21 -8.14
N GLU A 273 7.34 -12.34 -9.45
CA GLU A 273 8.41 -12.07 -10.40
C GLU A 273 8.11 -10.71 -11.03
N SER A 274 9.09 -9.82 -11.03
CA SER A 274 8.93 -8.47 -11.56
C SER A 274 10.24 -7.91 -12.11
N GLU A 275 10.12 -6.90 -12.96
CA GLU A 275 11.23 -6.09 -13.45
C GLU A 275 10.96 -4.60 -13.20
N PRO A 276 11.99 -3.79 -12.89
CA PRO A 276 11.83 -2.34 -12.82
C PRO A 276 11.37 -1.79 -14.16
N ALA A 277 10.40 -0.88 -14.12
CA ALA A 277 9.89 -0.15 -15.27
C ALA A 277 9.70 1.33 -14.90
N ILE A 278 9.66 2.19 -15.93
CA ILE A 278 9.49 3.63 -15.77
C ILE A 278 8.39 4.10 -16.72
N ASP A 279 7.43 4.86 -16.19
CA ASP A 279 6.36 5.55 -16.95
C ASP A 279 6.26 7.00 -16.46
N GLY A 280 6.82 7.93 -17.22
CA GLY A 280 6.94 9.33 -16.81
C GLY A 280 7.76 9.49 -15.52
N ASP A 281 7.17 10.11 -14.50
CA ASP A 281 7.78 10.33 -13.18
C ASP A 281 7.67 9.11 -12.25
N TYR A 282 7.18 7.96 -12.73
CA TYR A 282 6.93 6.78 -11.90
C TYR A 282 7.92 5.67 -12.20
N HIS A 283 8.68 5.27 -11.18
CA HIS A 283 9.48 4.05 -11.19
C HIS A 283 8.67 2.96 -10.47
N TYR A 284 8.43 1.82 -11.11
CA TYR A 284 7.53 0.80 -10.55
C TYR A 284 7.97 -0.62 -10.90
N LEU A 285 7.48 -1.58 -10.13
CA LEU A 285 7.66 -3.00 -10.41
C LEU A 285 6.62 -3.45 -11.44
N SER A 286 7.08 -3.76 -12.65
CA SER A 286 6.29 -4.45 -13.66
C SER A 286 6.22 -5.93 -13.28
N ILE A 287 5.11 -6.34 -12.65
CA ILE A 287 4.92 -7.71 -12.17
C ILE A 287 4.53 -8.62 -13.34
N SER A 288 5.39 -9.59 -13.66
CA SER A 288 5.17 -10.56 -14.73
C SER A 288 4.52 -11.86 -14.25
N LYS A 289 4.67 -12.20 -12.96
CA LYS A 289 4.14 -13.45 -12.39
C LYS A 289 3.83 -13.31 -10.90
N ILE A 290 2.78 -14.00 -10.45
CA ILE A 290 2.37 -14.07 -9.05
C ILE A 290 2.16 -15.55 -8.70
N GLU A 291 2.80 -16.02 -7.64
CA GLU A 291 2.70 -17.38 -7.14
C GLU A 291 2.26 -17.37 -5.67
N VAL A 292 1.28 -18.21 -5.33
CA VAL A 292 0.92 -18.50 -3.94
C VAL A 292 1.80 -19.65 -3.47
N ILE A 293 2.62 -19.42 -2.44
CA ILE A 293 3.56 -20.42 -1.92
C ILE A 293 3.32 -20.67 -0.43
N PRO A 294 3.57 -21.89 0.08
CA PRO A 294 3.52 -22.16 1.52
C PRO A 294 4.44 -21.24 2.31
N LYS A 295 4.02 -20.90 3.53
CA LYS A 295 4.92 -20.29 4.52
C LYS A 295 5.90 -21.37 4.96
N GLN A 296 7.18 -21.21 4.62
CA GLN A 296 8.21 -22.09 5.16
C GLN A 296 8.26 -21.90 6.68
N GLU A 297 8.20 -22.99 7.44
CA GLU A 297 8.36 -22.97 8.90
C GLU A 297 9.79 -22.49 9.23
N TYR A 298 9.94 -21.21 9.56
CA TYR A 298 11.14 -20.54 10.09
C TYR A 298 12.31 -20.19 9.11
N ASN A 299 12.66 -18.89 9.15
CA ASN A 299 13.92 -18.23 8.75
C ASN A 299 14.49 -18.47 7.34
N ASP A 300 13.83 -17.92 6.33
CA ASP A 300 14.54 -17.44 5.13
C ASP A 300 14.03 -16.03 4.75
N TYR A 301 14.38 -15.08 5.61
CA TYR A 301 14.35 -13.66 5.30
C TYR A 301 15.78 -13.15 5.16
N SER A 302 16.59 -13.87 4.37
CA SER A 302 17.77 -13.24 3.78
C SER A 302 17.28 -12.23 2.75
N SER A 303 17.90 -11.05 2.72
CA SER A 303 17.48 -9.87 1.95
C SER A 303 17.44 -10.05 0.42
N GLY A 304 17.60 -11.28 -0.10
CA GLY A 304 17.66 -11.61 -1.53
C GLY A 304 16.48 -12.42 -2.08
N ASP A 305 15.61 -13.03 -1.26
CA ASP A 305 14.64 -14.03 -1.75
C ASP A 305 13.30 -13.48 -2.27
N VAL A 306 13.15 -12.15 -2.34
CA VAL A 306 11.92 -11.51 -2.86
C VAL A 306 12.01 -11.23 -4.35
N LEU A 307 13.21 -11.21 -4.94
CA LEU A 307 13.42 -10.73 -6.30
C LEU A 307 14.50 -11.56 -7.01
N LYS A 308 14.12 -12.32 -8.04
CA LYS A 308 15.07 -12.64 -9.12
C LYS A 308 15.11 -11.43 -10.08
N LEU A 309 15.87 -10.40 -9.72
CA LEU A 309 16.26 -9.37 -10.69
C LEU A 309 17.10 -10.07 -11.77
N LYS A 310 16.54 -10.22 -12.98
CA LYS A 310 17.35 -10.61 -14.14
C LYS A 310 18.18 -9.40 -14.51
N ASP A 311 19.41 -9.35 -14.02
CA ASP A 311 20.41 -8.38 -14.46
C ASP A 311 20.75 -8.67 -15.93
N LYS A 312 20.05 -8.00 -16.86
CA LYS A 312 20.38 -8.03 -18.29
C LYS A 312 21.38 -6.91 -18.61
N ARG A 313 22.58 -7.05 -18.07
CA ARG A 313 23.78 -6.41 -18.63
C ARG A 313 24.71 -7.50 -19.17
N GLU A 314 24.45 -7.96 -20.40
CA GLU A 314 25.53 -8.22 -21.36
C GLU A 314 25.03 -8.54 -22.77
N LYS A 315 25.70 -7.86 -23.72
CA LYS A 315 25.91 -8.17 -25.15
C LYS A 315 24.73 -7.97 -26.12
N ARG A 316 24.76 -6.77 -26.73
CA ARG A 316 24.47 -6.54 -28.16
C ARG A 316 24.93 -7.74 -28.98
N GLY A 317 23.97 -8.50 -29.51
CA GLY A 317 24.15 -9.51 -30.53
C GLY A 317 22.86 -9.55 -31.34
N GLU A 318 22.98 -9.25 -32.63
CA GLU A 318 21.88 -9.12 -33.57
C GLU A 318 21.00 -10.38 -33.58
N SER A 319 19.68 -10.20 -33.43
CA SER A 319 18.73 -11.16 -33.98
C SER A 319 17.43 -10.47 -34.35
N LYS A 320 17.17 -10.47 -35.66
CA LYS A 320 15.93 -10.03 -36.31
C LYS A 320 14.80 -10.98 -35.92
N VAL A 321 13.74 -10.49 -35.29
CA VAL A 321 12.40 -11.13 -35.36
C VAL A 321 11.33 -10.04 -35.44
N LEU A 322 10.34 -10.30 -36.29
CA LEU A 322 9.40 -9.40 -36.96
C LEU A 322 8.60 -8.46 -36.05
N ALA A 323 8.59 -7.18 -36.44
CA ALA A 323 7.57 -6.21 -36.06
C ALA A 323 6.27 -6.49 -36.82
N ALA A 324 5.21 -6.85 -36.10
CA ALA A 324 3.86 -6.73 -36.61
C ALA A 324 3.39 -5.29 -36.39
N ILE A 325 3.32 -4.55 -37.50
CA ILE A 325 2.81 -3.18 -37.59
C ILE A 325 1.28 -3.26 -37.52
N PHE A 326 0.68 -2.59 -36.54
CA PHE A 326 -0.72 -2.14 -36.61
C PHE A 326 -0.77 -0.65 -36.30
N PRO A 327 -1.38 0.19 -37.17
CA PRO A 327 -1.44 1.62 -36.98
C PRO A 327 -2.63 1.96 -36.08
N LEU A 328 -2.40 2.67 -34.98
CA LEU A 328 -3.47 3.37 -34.27
C LEU A 328 -3.06 4.84 -34.06
N THR A 329 -3.23 5.60 -35.14
CA THR A 329 -3.52 7.02 -35.05
C THR A 329 -5.00 7.15 -34.66
N LEU A 330 -5.31 7.63 -33.44
CA LEU A 330 -6.41 8.58 -33.18
C LEU A 330 -6.56 8.93 -31.68
N LEU A 331 -6.68 10.23 -31.44
CA LEU A 331 -7.32 10.93 -30.31
C LEU A 331 -6.66 10.84 -28.93
N LEU A 332 -5.62 11.66 -28.77
CA LEU A 332 -5.25 12.29 -27.50
C LEU A 332 -6.36 13.26 -27.08
N VAL A 333 -7.05 12.94 -25.98
CA VAL A 333 -7.83 13.90 -25.19
C VAL A 333 -7.09 14.08 -23.86
N PRO A 334 -6.80 15.31 -23.41
CA PRO A 334 -6.13 15.55 -22.14
C PRO A 334 -7.15 15.34 -21.02
N ILE A 335 -7.14 14.17 -20.38
CA ILE A 335 -8.01 13.90 -19.23
C ILE A 335 -7.13 13.76 -18.00
N GLY A 336 -7.26 14.75 -17.10
CA GLY A 336 -6.51 14.88 -15.87
C GLY A 336 -6.74 13.71 -14.89
N PHE A 337 -5.63 13.13 -14.43
CA PHE A 337 -5.19 13.01 -13.03
C PHE A 337 -6.19 12.89 -11.85
N SER A 338 -7.39 12.35 -12.05
CA SER A 338 -8.33 12.04 -10.94
C SER A 338 -8.60 10.56 -10.71
N TYR A 339 -7.91 9.64 -11.39
CA TYR A 339 -8.18 8.20 -11.29
C TYR A 339 -7.17 7.39 -10.45
N PHE A 340 -6.27 8.06 -9.73
CA PHE A 340 -5.44 7.43 -8.69
C PHE A 340 -6.11 7.43 -7.31
N PHE A 341 -7.16 8.24 -7.12
CA PHE A 341 -7.85 8.44 -5.85
C PHE A 341 -9.35 8.24 -6.05
N ALA A 342 -9.81 7.00 -5.96
CA ALA A 342 -11.21 6.65 -5.70
C ALA A 342 -11.29 5.25 -5.11
#